data_AF-A0AA38VEE7-F1
#
_entry.id   AF-A0AA38VEE7-F1
#
_cell.length_a   1.000
_cell.length_b   1.000
_cell.length_c   1.000
_cell.angle_alpha   90.00
_cell.angle_beta   90.00
_cell.angle_gamma   90.00
#
_symmetry.space_group_name_H-M   'P 1'
#
loop_
_entity.id
_entity.type
_entity.pdbx_description
1 polymer ?
#
loop_
_entity_poly.entity_id
_entity_poly.type
_entity_poly.pdbx_seq_one_letter_code
_entity_poly.pdbx_strand_id
1 'polypeptide(L)'
;MKFTIPLIIAAAAEASARATLEQRDGFQQVHLIFHGGPASYELTIPADGQSHPTYNDLSVNIIDTPDFNAYSQCKFETPDLVTLVQNLGDGNPPVQQLIVGPPQPILSVSCSGTCIPTYGDCYKDGQYVGACCAGYCAANKCRPWTKPSA
;
A
#
# COMPACT_ATOMS: atom_id res chain seq x y z
N MET A 1 19.45 -50.23 -63.69
CA MET A 1 19.13 -50.06 -62.26
C MET A 1 18.73 -48.61 -62.03
N LYS A 2 17.54 -48.40 -61.45
CA LYS A 2 16.95 -47.12 -61.05
C LYS A 2 17.57 -46.64 -59.73
N PHE A 3 17.83 -45.34 -59.59
CA PHE A 3 17.91 -44.71 -58.27
C PHE A 3 17.29 -43.30 -58.34
N THR A 4 16.09 -43.21 -57.77
CA THR A 4 15.34 -41.98 -57.49
C THR A 4 15.79 -41.46 -56.13
N ILE A 5 16.11 -40.17 -56.01
CA ILE A 5 16.42 -39.53 -54.71
C ILE A 5 15.33 -38.49 -54.41
N PRO A 6 14.68 -38.54 -53.23
CA PRO A 6 13.59 -37.64 -52.89
C PRO A 6 14.06 -36.34 -52.20
N LEU A 7 13.24 -35.32 -52.40
CA LEU A 7 13.27 -33.99 -51.79
C LEU A 7 12.80 -34.05 -50.33
N ILE A 8 13.55 -33.47 -49.39
CA ILE A 8 13.09 -33.26 -48.00
C ILE A 8 13.10 -31.75 -47.74
N ILE A 9 11.92 -31.15 -47.65
CA ILE A 9 11.70 -29.78 -47.18
C ILE A 9 11.50 -29.86 -45.67
N ALA A 10 12.46 -29.36 -44.89
CA ALA A 10 12.31 -29.21 -43.45
C ALA A 10 11.64 -27.87 -43.15
N ALA A 11 10.36 -27.88 -42.78
CA ALA A 11 9.68 -26.73 -42.20
C ALA A 11 9.94 -26.72 -40.68
N ALA A 12 10.83 -25.86 -40.21
CA ALA A 12 10.96 -25.58 -38.79
C ALA A 12 9.84 -24.62 -38.37
N ALA A 13 8.86 -25.14 -37.63
CA ALA A 13 7.85 -24.31 -36.97
C ALA A 13 8.48 -23.68 -35.72
N GLU A 14 8.75 -22.38 -35.77
CA GLU A 14 9.15 -21.60 -34.60
C GLU A 14 7.92 -21.44 -33.69
N ALA A 15 7.85 -22.26 -32.64
CA ALA A 15 6.89 -22.06 -31.55
C ALA A 15 7.33 -20.84 -30.73
N SER A 16 6.73 -19.67 -31.01
CA SER A 16 6.84 -18.51 -30.14
C SER A 16 6.20 -18.82 -28.78
N ALA A 17 7.00 -19.13 -27.77
CA ALA A 17 6.53 -19.23 -26.40
C ALA A 17 6.14 -17.82 -25.93
N ARG A 18 4.84 -17.50 -25.96
CA ARG A 18 4.31 -16.33 -25.26
C ARG A 18 4.43 -16.63 -23.77
N ALA A 19 5.31 -15.92 -23.07
CA ALA A 19 5.30 -15.93 -21.62
C ALA A 19 3.91 -15.47 -21.16
N THR A 20 3.16 -16.36 -20.51
CA THR A 20 1.97 -15.97 -19.77
C THR A 20 2.44 -14.99 -18.71
N LEU A 21 2.08 -13.71 -18.83
CA LEU A 21 2.27 -12.74 -17.77
C LEU A 21 1.46 -13.27 -16.59
N GLU A 22 2.11 -13.70 -15.51
CA GLU A 22 1.41 -13.89 -14.25
C GLU A 22 0.73 -12.56 -13.90
N GLN A 23 -0.60 -12.61 -13.77
CA GLN A 23 -1.38 -11.52 -13.22
C GLN A 23 -0.82 -11.28 -11.83
N ARG A 24 -0.10 -10.17 -11.63
CA ARG A 24 0.35 -9.78 -10.30
C ARG A 24 -0.90 -9.72 -9.42
N ASP A 25 -0.87 -10.42 -8.28
CA ASP A 25 -1.92 -10.36 -7.27
C ASP A 25 -2.37 -8.89 -7.10
N GLY A 26 -3.68 -8.69 -6.97
CA GLY A 26 -4.29 -7.35 -6.99
C GLY A 26 -3.64 -6.35 -6.03
N PHE A 27 -3.97 -5.07 -6.19
CA PHE A 27 -3.46 -4.02 -5.31
C PHE A 27 -3.79 -4.33 -3.84
N GLN A 28 -2.85 -4.04 -2.95
CA GLN A 28 -3.08 -4.17 -1.51
C GLN A 28 -4.22 -3.23 -1.10
N GLN A 29 -5.17 -3.75 -0.31
CA GLN A 29 -6.24 -2.94 0.26
C GLN A 29 -5.72 -2.15 1.45
N VAL A 30 -6.12 -0.88 1.53
CA VAL A 30 -5.79 0.05 2.62
C VAL A 30 -7.07 0.36 3.38
N HIS A 31 -7.05 0.22 4.70
CA HIS A 31 -8.16 0.58 5.57
C HIS A 31 -7.83 1.89 6.29
N LEU A 32 -8.77 2.84 6.25
CA LEU A 32 -8.61 4.15 6.88
C LEU A 32 -9.83 4.43 7.74
N ILE A 33 -9.62 4.95 8.95
CA ILE A 33 -10.69 5.36 9.85
C ILE A 33 -10.49 6.85 10.15
N PHE A 34 -11.45 7.67 9.77
CA PHE A 34 -11.41 9.11 9.93
C PHE A 34 -12.23 9.50 11.15
N HIS A 35 -11.68 10.35 12.00
CA HIS A 35 -12.31 10.83 13.23
C HIS A 35 -12.43 12.35 13.21
N GLY A 36 -13.63 12.84 13.55
CA GLY A 36 -13.96 14.26 13.70
C GLY A 36 -14.77 14.48 14.97
N GLY A 37 -14.14 15.00 16.02
CA GLY A 37 -14.79 15.11 17.33
C GLY A 37 -15.29 13.74 17.83
N PRO A 38 -16.59 13.56 18.15
CA PRO A 38 -17.14 12.27 18.58
C PRO A 38 -17.59 11.35 17.42
N ALA A 39 -17.48 11.79 16.17
CA ALA A 39 -17.96 11.04 15.00
C ALA A 39 -16.80 10.44 14.19
N SER A 40 -17.09 9.35 13.47
CA SER A 40 -16.10 8.66 12.62
C SER A 40 -16.73 8.00 11.40
N TYR A 41 -15.92 7.75 10.37
CA TYR A 41 -16.27 6.91 9.21
C TYR A 41 -15.07 6.12 8.71
N GLU A 42 -15.32 5.05 7.97
CA GLU A 42 -14.29 4.16 7.42
C GLU A 42 -14.23 4.26 5.90
N LEU A 43 -13.04 4.05 5.32
CA LEU A 43 -12.81 3.93 3.88
C LEU A 43 -11.85 2.78 3.61
N THR A 44 -12.21 1.93 2.66
CA THR A 44 -11.34 0.87 2.15
C THR A 44 -11.06 1.11 0.67
N ILE A 45 -9.80 1.28 0.30
CA ILE A 45 -9.38 1.58 -1.08
C ILE A 45 -8.18 0.72 -1.49
N PRO A 46 -8.03 0.38 -2.78
CA PRO A 46 -6.81 -0.24 -3.29
C PRO A 46 -5.65 0.78 -3.30
N ALA A 47 -4.43 0.32 -3.05
CA ALA A 47 -3.19 1.09 -3.22
C ALA A 47 -2.76 1.18 -4.71
N ASP A 48 -3.70 1.58 -5.58
CA ASP A 48 -3.57 1.63 -7.04
C ASP A 48 -3.08 2.98 -7.59
N GLY A 49 -2.85 3.96 -6.71
CA GLY A 49 -2.48 5.33 -7.04
C GLY A 49 -3.63 6.17 -7.62
N GLN A 50 -4.84 5.62 -7.72
CA GLN A 50 -6.01 6.39 -8.15
C GLN A 50 -6.59 7.19 -6.98
N SER A 51 -7.27 8.29 -7.31
CA SER A 51 -7.97 9.11 -6.32
C SER A 51 -9.35 8.53 -6.04
N HIS A 52 -9.60 8.19 -4.78
CA HIS A 52 -10.86 7.66 -4.28
C HIS A 52 -11.58 8.74 -3.45
N PRO A 53 -12.70 9.29 -3.92
CA PRO A 53 -13.47 10.30 -3.18
C PRO A 53 -14.10 9.71 -1.91
N THR A 54 -14.13 10.49 -0.83
CA THR A 54 -14.68 10.05 0.47
C THR A 54 -16.18 10.29 0.59
N TYR A 55 -16.70 11.31 -0.11
CA TYR A 55 -18.08 11.81 -0.03
C TYR A 55 -18.56 12.08 1.41
N ASN A 56 -17.70 12.62 2.26
CA ASN A 56 -18.03 12.94 3.65
C ASN A 56 -17.58 14.36 4.02
N ASP A 57 -18.43 15.10 4.74
CA ASP A 57 -18.21 16.48 5.17
C ASP A 57 -17.76 16.61 6.63
N LEU A 58 -17.48 15.49 7.30
CA LEU A 58 -16.95 15.46 8.66
C LEU A 58 -15.62 16.22 8.73
N SER A 59 -15.50 17.14 9.68
CA SER A 59 -14.23 17.83 9.98
C SER A 59 -13.28 16.86 10.69
N VAL A 60 -12.40 16.23 9.92
CA VAL A 60 -11.48 15.19 10.41
C VAL A 60 -10.29 15.84 11.12
N ASN A 61 -9.99 15.37 12.33
CA ASN A 61 -8.81 15.76 13.10
C ASN A 61 -7.80 14.61 13.31
N ILE A 62 -8.22 13.35 13.14
CA ILE A 62 -7.36 12.15 13.26
C ILE A 62 -7.73 11.14 12.16
N ILE A 63 -6.74 10.47 11.58
CA ILE A 63 -6.92 9.34 10.66
C ILE A 63 -6.14 8.14 11.21
N ASP A 64 -6.82 7.06 11.59
CA ASP A 64 -6.16 5.80 11.92
C ASP A 64 -5.85 4.99 10.66
N THR A 65 -4.67 4.37 10.66
CA THR A 65 -4.11 3.62 9.54
C THR A 65 -3.57 2.29 10.09
N PRO A 66 -4.47 1.30 10.31
CA PRO A 66 -4.13 0.07 11.04
C PRO A 66 -3.20 -0.87 10.28
N ASP A 67 -3.18 -0.82 8.95
CA ASP A 67 -2.59 -1.86 8.11
C ASP A 67 -1.76 -1.32 6.94
N PHE A 68 -1.48 -0.01 6.92
CA PHE A 68 -0.72 0.63 5.86
C PHE A 68 0.02 1.86 6.37
N ASN A 69 1.19 2.15 5.80
CA ASN A 69 1.95 3.34 6.16
C ASN A 69 1.46 4.55 5.34
N ALA A 70 0.25 4.99 5.65
CA ALA A 70 -0.44 6.04 4.90
C ALA A 70 0.27 7.39 4.98
N TYR A 71 1.05 7.66 6.04
CA TYR A 71 1.85 8.90 6.13
C TYR A 71 2.79 9.08 4.94
N SER A 72 3.42 7.99 4.49
CA SER A 72 4.42 8.02 3.41
C SER A 72 3.88 7.56 2.05
N GLN A 73 2.78 6.81 2.03
CA GLN A 73 2.28 6.13 0.84
C GLN A 73 0.89 6.59 0.39
N CYS A 74 0.25 7.50 1.13
CA CYS A 74 -1.04 8.08 0.74
C CYS A 74 -0.98 9.60 0.65
N LYS A 75 -1.78 10.15 -0.26
CA LYS A 75 -2.06 11.57 -0.39
C LYS A 75 -3.52 11.82 -0.05
N PHE A 76 -3.75 12.78 0.83
CA PHE A 76 -5.07 13.22 1.26
C PHE A 76 -5.34 14.60 0.64
N GLU A 77 -6.39 14.69 -0.19
CA GLU A 77 -6.83 15.96 -0.74
C GLU A 77 -7.80 16.63 0.22
N THR A 78 -7.59 17.92 0.49
CA THR A 78 -8.38 18.72 1.43
C THR A 78 -8.82 20.03 0.75
N PRO A 79 -9.91 20.67 1.21
CA PRO A 79 -10.39 21.91 0.61
C PRO A 79 -9.42 23.08 0.83
N ASP A 80 -8.73 23.10 1.97
CA ASP A 80 -7.82 24.16 2.36
C ASP A 80 -6.43 23.59 2.70
N LEU A 81 -5.49 24.49 3.03
CA LEU A 81 -4.16 24.10 3.48
C LEU A 81 -4.27 23.19 4.71
N VAL A 82 -3.56 22.07 4.67
CA VAL A 82 -3.52 21.08 5.74
C VAL A 82 -2.08 20.75 6.11
N THR A 83 -1.84 20.52 7.40
CA THR A 83 -0.64 19.90 7.93
C THR A 83 -1.00 18.51 8.45
N LEU A 84 -0.29 17.49 7.96
CA LEU A 84 -0.41 16.12 8.45
C LEU A 84 0.81 15.79 9.31
N VAL A 85 0.57 15.35 10.53
CA VAL A 85 1.63 14.91 11.45
C VAL A 85 1.39 13.47 11.85
N GLN A 86 2.43 12.64 11.81
CA GLN A 86 2.35 11.28 12.28
C GLN A 86 2.36 11.22 13.81
N ASN A 87 1.44 10.43 14.36
CA ASN A 87 1.34 10.04 15.76
C ASN A 87 1.09 8.52 15.86
N LEU A 88 1.03 7.99 17.08
CA LEU A 88 0.60 6.62 17.36
C LEU A 88 -0.66 6.64 18.23
N GLY A 89 -1.65 5.84 17.86
CA GLY A 89 -2.89 5.67 18.65
C GLY A 89 -2.68 4.82 19.91
N ASP A 90 -3.66 4.81 20.81
CA ASP A 90 -3.59 4.15 22.13
C ASP A 90 -3.89 2.63 22.11
N GLY A 91 -3.66 1.97 20.97
CA GLY A 91 -3.86 0.52 20.80
C GLY A 91 -2.69 -0.33 21.32
N ASN A 92 -2.89 -1.65 21.36
CA ASN A 92 -1.84 -2.65 21.60
C ASN A 92 -1.91 -3.80 20.56
N PRO A 93 -1.07 -3.80 19.52
CA PRO A 93 -0.06 -2.78 19.22
C PRO A 93 -0.69 -1.43 18.83
N PRO A 94 0.00 -0.31 19.04
CA PRO A 94 -0.41 0.99 18.52
C PRO A 94 -0.61 0.97 17.01
N VAL A 95 -1.58 1.74 16.51
CA VAL A 95 -1.77 1.99 15.07
C VAL A 95 -1.15 3.32 14.68
N GLN A 96 -0.75 3.48 13.41
CA GLN A 96 -0.33 4.79 12.92
C GLN A 96 -1.55 5.72 12.88
N GLN A 97 -1.38 6.92 13.41
CA GLN A 97 -2.35 8.00 13.38
C GLN A 97 -1.80 9.17 12.58
N LEU A 98 -2.62 9.77 11.73
CA LEU A 98 -2.31 11.05 11.09
C LEU A 98 -3.16 12.13 11.75
N ILE A 99 -2.51 13.10 12.37
CA ILE A 99 -3.17 14.28 12.93
C ILE A 99 -3.38 15.29 11.81
N VAL A 100 -4.62 15.72 11.63
CA VAL A 100 -5.04 16.65 10.56
C VAL A 100 -5.25 18.03 11.17
N GLY A 101 -4.39 18.99 10.81
CA GLY A 101 -4.43 20.35 11.35
C GLY A 101 -4.41 21.43 10.25
N PRO A 102 -5.38 22.37 10.22
CA PRO A 102 -6.61 22.42 11.02
C PRO A 102 -7.61 21.30 10.65
N PRO A 103 -8.53 20.91 11.56
CA PRO A 103 -9.56 19.93 11.27
C PRO A 103 -10.44 20.34 10.09
N GLN A 104 -10.59 19.46 9.10
CA GLN A 104 -11.34 19.74 7.87
C GLN A 104 -11.75 18.45 7.17
N PRO A 105 -12.72 18.50 6.24
CA PRO A 105 -13.10 17.34 5.44
C PRO A 105 -11.94 16.83 4.57
N ILE A 106 -11.86 15.52 4.40
CA ILE A 106 -10.98 14.89 3.42
C ILE A 106 -11.80 14.67 2.15
N LEU A 107 -11.41 15.26 1.02
CA LEU A 107 -12.17 15.20 -0.24
C LEU A 107 -11.94 13.86 -0.94
N SER A 108 -10.67 13.43 -1.01
CA SER A 108 -10.28 12.16 -1.59
C SER A 108 -8.97 11.65 -1.00
N VAL A 109 -8.74 10.36 -1.17
CA VAL A 109 -7.49 9.70 -0.80
C VAL A 109 -6.96 8.93 -1.99
N SER A 110 -5.65 9.03 -2.24
CA SER A 110 -4.94 8.15 -3.16
C SER A 110 -3.80 7.48 -2.41
N CYS A 111 -3.71 6.16 -2.49
CA CYS A 111 -2.64 5.38 -1.89
C CYS A 111 -1.91 4.62 -2.98
N SER A 112 -0.60 4.46 -2.87
CA SER A 112 0.19 3.76 -3.87
C SER A 112 1.32 2.96 -3.23
N GLY A 113 1.72 1.89 -3.91
CA GLY A 113 2.81 1.04 -3.47
C GLY A 113 2.34 -0.20 -2.73
N THR A 114 3.30 -0.88 -2.14
CA THR A 114 3.09 -2.07 -1.33
C THR A 114 3.95 -1.96 -0.09
N CYS A 115 3.52 -2.64 0.97
CA CYS A 115 4.29 -2.69 2.20
C CYS A 115 4.46 -4.12 2.67
N ILE A 116 5.48 -4.32 3.50
CA ILE A 116 5.81 -5.61 4.07
C ILE A 116 4.98 -5.80 5.34
N PRO A 117 4.25 -6.93 5.48
CA PRO A 117 3.47 -7.19 6.68
C PRO A 117 4.38 -7.32 7.91
N THR A 118 3.78 -7.18 9.09
CA THR A 118 4.48 -7.37 10.37
C THR A 118 5.22 -8.70 10.39
N TYR A 119 6.47 -8.69 10.87
CA TYR A 119 7.41 -9.82 10.86
C TYR A 119 7.91 -10.30 9.48
N GLY A 120 7.53 -9.65 8.39
CA GLY A 120 8.16 -9.82 7.09
C GLY A 120 9.57 -9.21 7.04
N ASP A 121 10.35 -9.58 6.02
CA ASP A 121 11.71 -9.05 5.82
C ASP A 121 11.65 -7.67 5.17
N CYS A 122 12.11 -6.63 5.86
CA CYS A 122 12.27 -5.28 5.32
C CYS A 122 13.67 -5.02 4.75
N TYR A 123 14.64 -5.88 5.11
CA TYR A 123 15.93 -5.99 4.43
C TYR A 123 16.20 -7.45 4.06
N LYS A 124 16.71 -7.66 2.84
CA LYS A 124 17.19 -8.96 2.39
C LYS A 124 18.60 -8.78 1.84
N ASP A 125 19.55 -9.56 2.36
CA ASP A 125 20.97 -9.48 1.97
C ASP A 125 21.57 -8.06 2.05
N GLY A 126 21.14 -7.27 3.05
CA GLY A 126 21.57 -5.89 3.25
C GLY A 126 20.89 -4.87 2.33
N GLN A 127 19.99 -5.28 1.44
CA GLN A 127 19.20 -4.41 0.58
C GLN A 127 17.81 -4.15 1.16
N TYR A 128 17.39 -2.89 1.17
CA TYR A 128 16.03 -2.49 1.56
C TYR A 128 15.02 -3.00 0.53
N VAL A 129 14.00 -3.74 0.98
CA VAL A 129 12.99 -4.33 0.08
C VAL A 129 11.64 -3.62 0.14
N GLY A 130 11.33 -2.90 1.22
CA GLY A 130 10.07 -2.18 1.34
C GLY A 130 9.77 -1.69 2.75
N ALA A 131 8.85 -0.74 2.84
CA ALA A 131 8.39 -0.19 4.11
C ALA A 131 7.46 -1.18 4.82
N CYS A 132 7.48 -1.16 6.15
CA CYS A 132 6.56 -1.97 6.94
C CYS A 132 5.16 -1.36 6.94
N CYS A 133 4.13 -2.20 6.83
CA CYS A 133 2.74 -1.76 6.75
C CYS A 133 2.26 -1.04 8.01
N ALA A 134 2.30 -1.73 9.15
CA ALA A 134 1.83 -1.23 10.44
C ALA A 134 2.98 -1.21 11.46
N GLY A 135 4.08 -0.53 11.09
CA GLY A 135 5.26 -0.58 11.92
C GLY A 135 6.52 0.04 11.33
N TYR A 136 7.64 -0.34 11.93
CA TYR A 136 8.97 0.09 11.52
C TYR A 136 9.88 -1.11 11.25
N CYS A 137 10.92 -0.87 10.46
CA CYS A 137 11.93 -1.87 10.19
C CYS A 137 12.98 -1.87 11.30
N ALA A 138 13.17 -3.02 11.96
CA ALA A 138 14.19 -3.21 13.00
C ALA A 138 15.06 -4.42 12.68
N ALA A 139 16.37 -4.19 12.59
CA ALA A 139 17.31 -5.09 11.94
C ALA A 139 16.83 -5.42 10.51
N ASN A 140 16.38 -6.65 10.25
CA ASN A 140 15.90 -7.07 8.93
C ASN A 140 14.39 -7.34 8.89
N LYS A 141 13.67 -7.13 10.00
CA LYS A 141 12.27 -7.53 10.14
C LYS A 141 11.35 -6.35 10.45
N CYS A 142 10.16 -6.37 9.89
CA CYS A 142 9.09 -5.48 10.28
C CYS A 142 8.63 -5.78 11.70
N ARG A 143 8.55 -4.76 12.55
CA ARG A 143 8.03 -4.83 13.91
C ARG A 143 6.80 -3.94 14.04
N PRO A 144 5.81 -4.34 14.86
CA PRO A 144 4.67 -3.46 15.14
C PRO A 144 5.16 -2.14 15.72
N TRP A 145 4.35 -1.08 15.59
CA TRP A 145 4.60 0.14 16.35
C TRP A 145 4.72 -0.14 17.84
N THR A 146 5.56 0.62 18.52
CA THR A 146 5.69 0.60 19.98
C THR A 146 5.67 2.04 20.48
N LYS A 147 4.88 2.30 21.51
CA LYS A 147 4.99 3.57 22.25
C LYS A 147 6.08 3.37 23.30
N PRO A 148 6.99 4.35 23.49
CA PRO A 148 7.84 4.35 24.67
C PRO A 148 6.94 4.29 25.90
N SER A 149 7.23 3.40 26.85
CA SER A 149 6.59 3.44 28.17
C SER A 149 6.90 4.80 28.78
N ALA A 150 5.85 5.55 29.13
CA ALA A 150 5.96 6.79 29.90
C ALA A 150 6.46 6.49 31.33
#